data_AF-A0A8S3X916-F1
#
_entry.id   AF-A0A8S3X916-F1
#
_cell.length_a   1.000
_cell.length_b   1.000
_cell.length_c   1.000
_cell.angle_alpha   90.00
_cell.angle_beta   90.00
_cell.angle_gamma   90.00
#
_symmetry.space_group_name_H-M   'P 1'
#
loop_
_entity.id
_entity.type
_entity.pdbx_description
1 polymer ?
#
loop_
_entity_poly.entity_id
_entity_poly.type
_entity_poly.pdbx_seq_one_letter_code
_entity_poly.pdbx_strand_id
1 'polypeptide(L)'
;MFGSTNEINEVLDMEMEHHLSNGNVEAWIMLSIFRGHIDAMIQFASQRDLLCPYLISISPCVSFKYWKDATQLYLAQIDRLVAKGEEDKLLQFKNYGGPVYRKVGSLLSVHDVKGAVAALIESRLYKEAYILCRTRHMESIASETLHKWAEDCFRTGSWTLAAICYIALGDLSQAATILGKSQNQACLCLAADIAKVAGYNTFADHIEERKLQVKPKKMKTETDKLLEDLPSRMELLMKSGMGVDTPALNASASEINE
;
A
#
# COMPACT_ATOMS: atom_id res chain seq x y z
N MET A 1 -50.47 -22.72 1.55
CA MET A 1 -49.92 -22.45 2.90
C MET A 1 -50.33 -23.50 3.92
N PHE A 2 -51.62 -23.74 4.16
CA PHE A 2 -52.10 -24.73 5.15
C PHE A 2 -52.33 -26.15 4.60
N GLY A 3 -51.73 -26.46 3.45
CA GLY A 3 -51.92 -27.71 2.72
C GLY A 3 -50.92 -28.81 3.12
N SER A 4 -50.90 -29.90 2.36
CA SER A 4 -49.90 -30.96 2.51
C SER A 4 -48.49 -30.48 2.11
N THR A 5 -47.44 -31.19 2.54
CA THR A 5 -46.05 -30.83 2.21
C THR A 5 -45.81 -30.73 0.69
N ASN A 6 -46.49 -31.55 -0.10
CA ASN A 6 -46.39 -31.53 -1.56
C ASN A 6 -47.03 -30.27 -2.15
N GLU A 7 -48.22 -29.89 -1.68
CA GLU A 7 -48.89 -28.65 -2.09
C GLU A 7 -48.06 -27.41 -1.70
N ILE A 8 -47.39 -27.44 -0.55
CA ILE A 8 -46.48 -26.36 -0.15
C ILE A 8 -45.30 -26.27 -1.13
N ASN A 9 -44.70 -27.40 -1.52
CA ASN A 9 -43.61 -27.44 -2.48
C ASN A 9 -44.03 -26.93 -3.86
N GLU A 10 -45.22 -27.31 -4.35
CA GLU A 10 -45.75 -26.80 -5.62
C GLU A 10 -45.95 -25.28 -5.59
N VAL A 11 -46.49 -24.74 -4.49
CA VAL A 11 -46.63 -23.28 -4.31
C VAL A 11 -45.27 -22.58 -4.28
N LEU A 12 -44.27 -23.17 -3.63
CA LEU A 12 -42.92 -22.62 -3.61
C LEU A 12 -42.28 -22.63 -5.00
N ASP A 13 -42.49 -23.68 -5.80
CA ASP A 13 -41.97 -23.75 -7.17
C ASP A 13 -42.60 -22.68 -8.06
N MET A 14 -43.92 -22.49 -7.96
CA MET A 14 -44.62 -21.41 -8.67
C MET A 14 -44.12 -20.02 -8.26
N GLU A 15 -43.91 -19.77 -6.95
CA GLU A 15 -43.41 -18.48 -6.48
C GLU A 15 -41.96 -18.23 -6.89
N MET A 16 -41.12 -19.28 -6.92
CA MET A 16 -39.75 -19.19 -7.42
C MET A 16 -39.72 -18.79 -8.90
N GLU A 17 -40.55 -19.42 -9.74
CA GLU A 17 -40.69 -19.02 -11.16
C GLU A 17 -41.20 -17.58 -11.29
N HIS A 18 -42.17 -17.19 -10.46
CA HIS A 18 -42.69 -15.82 -10.44
C HIS A 18 -41.61 -14.80 -10.10
N HIS A 19 -40.83 -15.02 -9.05
CA HIS A 19 -39.71 -14.14 -8.68
C HIS A 19 -38.65 -14.04 -9.78
N LEU A 20 -38.34 -15.14 -10.47
CA LEU A 20 -37.40 -15.13 -11.58
C LEU A 20 -37.94 -14.31 -12.75
N SER A 21 -39.23 -14.44 -13.08
CA SER A 21 -39.87 -13.68 -14.16
C SER A 21 -39.92 -12.17 -13.88
N ASN A 22 -40.03 -11.78 -12.61
CA ASN A 22 -40.03 -10.39 -12.16
C ASN A 22 -38.62 -9.80 -11.95
N GLY A 23 -37.56 -10.61 -12.08
CA GLY A 23 -36.18 -10.19 -11.83
C GLY A 23 -35.79 -10.11 -10.35
N ASN A 24 -36.63 -10.59 -9.43
CA ASN A 24 -36.38 -10.59 -7.98
C ASN A 24 -35.49 -11.77 -7.57
N VAL A 25 -34.21 -11.70 -7.94
CA VAL A 25 -33.24 -12.80 -7.72
C VAL A 25 -32.96 -13.09 -6.24
N GLU A 26 -32.99 -12.07 -5.38
CA GLU A 26 -32.74 -12.24 -3.93
C GLU A 26 -33.83 -13.09 -3.27
N ALA A 27 -35.09 -12.86 -3.64
CA ALA A 27 -36.22 -13.61 -3.12
C ALA A 27 -36.16 -15.08 -3.58
N TRP A 28 -35.75 -15.34 -4.83
CA TRP A 28 -35.51 -16.69 -5.33
C TRP A 28 -34.40 -17.42 -4.53
N ILE A 29 -33.30 -16.73 -4.22
CA ILE A 29 -32.21 -17.27 -3.41
C ILE A 29 -32.70 -17.63 -2.01
N MET A 30 -33.49 -16.75 -1.37
CA MET A 30 -34.04 -16.98 -0.03
C MET A 30 -35.03 -18.15 0.00
N LEU A 31 -35.92 -18.27 -0.99
CA LEU A 31 -36.83 -19.41 -1.11
C LEU A 31 -36.08 -20.73 -1.30
N SER A 32 -35.00 -20.72 -2.09
CA SER A 32 -34.13 -21.88 -2.27
C SER A 32 -33.47 -22.32 -0.96
N ILE A 33 -33.07 -21.36 -0.12
CA ILE A 33 -32.54 -21.62 1.23
C ILE A 33 -33.62 -22.23 2.13
N PHE A 34 -34.85 -21.68 2.13
CA PHE A 34 -35.95 -22.22 2.93
C PHE A 34 -36.34 -23.65 2.55
N ARG A 35 -36.22 -24.00 1.27
CA ARG A 35 -36.46 -25.36 0.78
C ARG A 35 -35.31 -26.33 1.04
N GLY A 36 -34.14 -25.82 1.43
CA GLY A 36 -32.93 -26.61 1.64
C GLY A 36 -32.18 -26.97 0.35
N HIS A 37 -32.52 -26.36 -0.79
CA HIS A 37 -31.83 -26.54 -2.08
C HIS A 37 -30.61 -25.61 -2.19
N ILE A 38 -29.68 -25.78 -1.25
CA ILE A 38 -28.47 -24.93 -1.13
C ILE A 38 -27.53 -25.11 -2.32
N ASP A 39 -27.48 -26.31 -2.90
CA ASP A 39 -26.67 -26.63 -4.07
C ASP A 39 -27.16 -25.91 -5.34
N ALA A 40 -28.46 -25.96 -5.61
CA ALA A 40 -29.09 -25.23 -6.70
C ALA A 40 -28.94 -23.72 -6.53
N MET A 41 -29.06 -23.23 -5.28
CA MET A 41 -28.86 -21.82 -4.94
C MET A 41 -27.43 -21.35 -5.28
N ILE A 42 -26.40 -22.09 -4.86
CA ILE A 42 -25.00 -21.72 -5.11
C ILE A 42 -24.68 -21.77 -6.60
N GLN A 43 -25.19 -22.77 -7.33
CA GLN A 43 -25.02 -22.84 -8.79
C GLN A 43 -25.67 -21.64 -9.50
N PHE A 44 -26.91 -21.31 -9.13
CA PHE A 44 -27.63 -20.17 -9.69
C PHE A 44 -26.91 -18.84 -9.41
N ALA A 45 -26.43 -18.64 -8.19
CA ALA A 45 -25.69 -17.45 -7.80
C ALA A 45 -24.32 -17.37 -8.51
N SER A 46 -23.62 -18.49 -8.66
CA SER A 46 -22.32 -18.57 -9.35
C SER A 46 -22.40 -18.21 -10.84
N GLN A 47 -23.49 -18.60 -11.51
CA GLN A 47 -23.70 -18.30 -12.93
C GLN A 47 -23.99 -16.82 -13.20
N ARG A 48 -24.51 -16.10 -12.21
CA ARG A 48 -24.92 -14.69 -12.32
C ARG A 48 -23.94 -13.70 -11.66
N ASP A 49 -22.77 -14.18 -11.24
CA ASP A 49 -21.80 -13.39 -10.45
C ASP A 49 -22.42 -12.80 -9.16
N LEU A 50 -23.36 -13.52 -8.53
CA LEU A 50 -24.09 -13.12 -7.32
C LEU A 50 -23.61 -13.81 -6.04
N LEU A 51 -22.52 -14.60 -6.09
CA LEU A 51 -21.98 -15.19 -4.88
C LEU A 51 -21.50 -14.09 -3.93
N CYS A 52 -21.84 -14.23 -2.66
CA CYS A 52 -21.42 -13.32 -1.61
C CYS A 52 -21.00 -14.12 -0.36
N PRO A 53 -20.27 -13.49 0.59
CA PRO A 53 -19.79 -14.18 1.78
C PRO A 53 -20.91 -14.86 2.60
N TYR A 54 -22.13 -14.28 2.58
CA TYR A 54 -23.29 -14.88 3.24
C TYR A 54 -23.68 -16.23 2.60
N LEU A 55 -23.80 -16.32 1.28
CA LEU A 55 -24.14 -17.57 0.61
C LEU A 55 -23.05 -18.64 0.82
N ILE A 56 -21.78 -18.24 0.77
CA ILE A 56 -20.65 -19.13 1.07
C ILE A 56 -20.67 -19.62 2.52
N SER A 57 -21.15 -18.81 3.47
CA SER A 57 -21.28 -19.24 4.87
C SER A 57 -22.34 -20.34 5.09
N ILE A 58 -23.29 -20.48 4.16
CA ILE A 58 -24.36 -21.49 4.22
C ILE A 58 -23.97 -22.78 3.49
N SER A 59 -23.04 -22.74 2.54
CA SER A 59 -22.64 -23.94 1.78
C SER A 59 -22.11 -25.13 2.60
N PRO A 60 -21.53 -24.97 3.82
CA PRO A 60 -21.18 -26.11 4.66
C PRO A 60 -22.37 -26.98 5.08
N CYS A 61 -23.60 -26.45 5.01
CA CYS A 61 -24.82 -27.23 5.27
C CYS A 61 -25.03 -28.37 4.28
N VAL A 62 -24.43 -28.31 3.08
CA VAL A 62 -24.42 -29.41 2.11
C VAL A 62 -23.29 -30.40 2.45
N SER A 63 -22.06 -29.92 2.47
CA SER A 63 -20.88 -30.65 2.96
C SER A 63 -19.66 -29.74 3.02
N PHE A 64 -18.63 -30.16 3.76
CA PHE A 64 -17.35 -29.45 3.78
C PHE A 64 -16.65 -29.43 2.41
N LYS A 65 -16.76 -30.52 1.64
CA LYS A 65 -16.22 -30.57 0.27
C LYS A 65 -16.92 -29.53 -0.61
N TYR A 66 -18.25 -29.48 -0.55
CA TYR A 66 -19.05 -28.53 -1.31
C TYR A 66 -18.73 -27.08 -0.95
N TRP A 67 -18.49 -26.80 0.34
CA TRP A 67 -18.03 -25.46 0.75
C TRP A 67 -16.68 -25.07 0.13
N LYS A 68 -15.71 -26.00 0.04
CA LYS A 68 -14.44 -25.71 -0.66
C LYS A 68 -14.68 -25.40 -2.13
N ASP A 69 -15.50 -26.21 -2.81
CA ASP A 69 -15.82 -26.02 -4.23
C ASP A 69 -16.55 -24.68 -4.45
N ALA A 70 -17.53 -24.35 -3.61
CA ALA A 70 -18.24 -23.07 -3.65
C ALA A 70 -17.31 -21.87 -3.38
N THR A 71 -16.35 -22.02 -2.46
CA THR A 71 -15.34 -20.99 -2.18
C THR A 71 -14.41 -20.77 -3.38
N GLN A 72 -14.06 -21.82 -4.12
CA GLN A 72 -13.30 -21.70 -5.37
C GLN A 72 -14.10 -20.97 -6.47
N LEU A 73 -15.39 -21.27 -6.60
CA LEU A 73 -16.28 -20.51 -7.50
C LEU A 73 -16.35 -19.03 -7.11
N TYR A 74 -16.36 -18.73 -5.82
CA TYR A 74 -16.34 -17.37 -5.32
C TYR A 74 -15.03 -16.64 -5.65
N LEU A 75 -13.88 -17.30 -5.48
CA LEU A 75 -12.58 -16.77 -5.88
C LEU A 75 -12.53 -16.46 -7.39
N ALA A 76 -13.02 -17.39 -8.21
CA ALA A 76 -13.12 -17.19 -9.65
C ALA A 76 -14.06 -16.03 -10.01
N GLN A 77 -15.17 -15.86 -9.30
CA GLN A 77 -16.05 -14.70 -9.46
C GLN A 77 -15.33 -13.38 -9.15
N ILE A 78 -14.56 -13.31 -8.07
CA ILE A 78 -13.77 -12.11 -7.73
C ILE A 78 -12.82 -11.78 -8.88
N ASP A 79 -12.08 -12.77 -9.39
CA ASP A 79 -11.13 -12.57 -10.48
C ASP A 79 -11.82 -12.10 -11.78
N ARG A 80 -13.00 -12.66 -12.11
CA ARG A 80 -13.81 -12.22 -13.25
C ARG A 80 -14.30 -10.78 -13.08
N LEU A 81 -14.74 -10.39 -11.88
CA LEU A 81 -15.25 -9.04 -11.61
C LEU A 81 -14.13 -7.99 -11.66
N VAL A 82 -12.95 -8.31 -11.12
CA VAL A 82 -11.75 -7.46 -11.24
C VAL A 82 -11.35 -7.30 -12.70
N ALA A 83 -11.35 -8.38 -13.48
CA ALA A 83 -11.02 -8.31 -14.91
C ALA A 83 -12.04 -7.48 -15.73
N LYS A 84 -13.31 -7.48 -15.34
CA LYS A 84 -14.37 -6.65 -15.95
C LYS A 84 -14.36 -5.19 -15.46
N GLY A 85 -13.60 -4.86 -14.43
CA GLY A 85 -13.65 -3.55 -13.76
C GLY A 85 -14.94 -3.31 -12.97
N GLU A 86 -15.70 -4.36 -12.65
CA GLU A 86 -16.98 -4.28 -11.93
C GLU A 86 -16.80 -4.58 -10.43
N GLU A 87 -15.71 -4.09 -9.84
CA GLU A 87 -15.34 -4.34 -8.45
C GLU A 87 -16.37 -3.78 -7.45
N ASP A 88 -17.11 -2.75 -7.85
CA ASP A 88 -18.19 -2.14 -7.06
C ASP A 88 -19.29 -3.14 -6.70
N LYS A 89 -19.54 -4.15 -7.55
CA LYS A 89 -20.51 -5.23 -7.23
C LYS A 89 -20.09 -6.02 -5.99
N LEU A 90 -18.79 -6.15 -5.74
CA LEU A 90 -18.29 -6.79 -4.52
C LEU A 90 -18.53 -5.90 -3.29
N LEU A 91 -18.51 -4.58 -3.44
CA LEU A 91 -18.64 -3.61 -2.35
C LEU A 91 -20.07 -3.48 -1.81
N GLN A 92 -21.07 -3.92 -2.57
CA GLN A 92 -22.49 -3.88 -2.18
C GLN A 92 -22.77 -4.54 -0.81
N PHE A 93 -21.99 -5.56 -0.44
CA PHE A 93 -22.18 -6.35 0.78
C PHE A 93 -21.26 -5.98 1.96
N LYS A 94 -20.65 -4.79 1.93
CA LYS A 94 -19.63 -4.19 2.85
C LYS A 94 -18.22 -4.13 2.26
N ASN A 95 -17.54 -3.02 2.58
CA ASN A 95 -16.15 -2.79 2.23
C ASN A 95 -15.21 -3.53 3.20
N TYR A 96 -14.85 -4.76 2.86
CA TYR A 96 -13.82 -5.55 3.57
C TYR A 96 -12.41 -5.24 3.04
N GLY A 97 -12.07 -3.96 2.93
CA GLY A 97 -10.76 -3.52 2.42
C GLY A 97 -10.57 -3.62 0.90
N GLY A 98 -11.62 -3.98 0.14
CA GLY A 98 -11.57 -4.12 -1.32
C GLY A 98 -11.47 -5.57 -1.82
N PRO A 99 -11.37 -5.76 -3.15
CA PRO A 99 -11.40 -7.09 -3.78
C PRO A 99 -10.18 -7.95 -3.40
N VAL A 100 -9.00 -7.32 -3.27
CA VAL A 100 -7.75 -8.02 -2.93
C VAL A 100 -7.82 -8.67 -1.56
N TYR A 101 -8.18 -7.92 -0.51
CA TYR A 101 -8.27 -8.46 0.85
C TYR A 101 -9.36 -9.53 0.98
N ARG A 102 -10.45 -9.39 0.23
CA ARG A 102 -11.51 -10.40 0.16
C ARG A 102 -11.04 -11.69 -0.50
N LYS A 103 -10.27 -11.60 -1.60
CA LYS A 103 -9.62 -12.76 -2.24
C LYS A 103 -8.66 -13.44 -1.27
N VAL A 104 -7.80 -12.66 -0.61
CA VAL A 104 -6.83 -13.14 0.37
C VAL A 104 -7.51 -13.83 1.56
N GLY A 105 -8.54 -13.21 2.15
CA GLY A 105 -9.31 -13.80 3.24
C GLY A 105 -9.98 -15.12 2.84
N SER A 106 -10.51 -15.19 1.61
CA SER A 106 -11.13 -16.40 1.08
C SER A 106 -10.09 -17.51 0.86
N LEU A 107 -8.92 -17.21 0.30
CA LEU A 107 -7.80 -18.15 0.15
C LEU A 107 -7.31 -18.68 1.50
N LEU A 108 -7.16 -17.78 2.48
CA LEU A 108 -6.76 -18.15 3.83
C LEU A 108 -7.79 -19.06 4.52
N SER A 109 -9.09 -18.88 4.24
CA SER A 109 -10.14 -19.75 4.78
C SER A 109 -9.99 -21.20 4.29
N VAL A 110 -9.52 -21.39 3.05
CA VAL A 110 -9.24 -22.71 2.45
C VAL A 110 -7.84 -23.24 2.82
N HIS A 111 -7.10 -22.52 3.68
CA HIS A 111 -5.71 -22.78 4.05
C HIS A 111 -4.70 -22.67 2.90
N ASP A 112 -5.04 -21.97 1.81
CA ASP A 112 -4.09 -21.67 0.74
C ASP A 112 -3.31 -20.38 1.04
N VAL A 113 -2.33 -20.50 1.93
CA VAL A 113 -1.48 -19.38 2.33
C VAL A 113 -0.57 -18.93 1.19
N LYS A 114 -0.11 -19.86 0.33
CA LYS A 114 0.78 -19.53 -0.79
C LYS A 114 0.05 -18.69 -1.84
N GLY A 115 -1.17 -19.08 -2.21
CA GLY A 115 -2.02 -18.31 -3.11
C GLY A 115 -2.35 -16.93 -2.53
N ALA A 116 -2.63 -16.85 -1.23
CA ALA A 116 -2.90 -15.59 -0.54
C ALA A 116 -1.70 -14.61 -0.61
N VAL A 117 -0.48 -15.11 -0.37
CA VAL A 117 0.75 -14.30 -0.48
C VAL A 117 0.98 -13.84 -1.93
N ALA A 118 0.79 -14.72 -2.91
CA ALA A 118 0.93 -14.37 -4.32
C ALA A 118 -0.05 -13.25 -4.73
N ALA A 119 -1.31 -13.33 -4.31
CA ALA A 119 -2.32 -12.31 -4.60
C ALA A 119 -1.96 -10.93 -3.99
N LEU A 120 -1.37 -10.91 -2.80
CA LEU A 120 -0.87 -9.68 -2.18
C LEU A 120 0.31 -9.09 -2.96
N ILE A 121 1.25 -9.94 -3.39
CA ILE A 121 2.42 -9.53 -4.18
C ILE A 121 2.00 -8.94 -5.53
N GLU A 122 1.08 -9.57 -6.25
CA GLU A 122 0.53 -9.08 -7.52
C GLU A 122 -0.11 -7.69 -7.36
N SER A 123 -0.74 -7.45 -6.22
CA SER A 123 -1.37 -6.18 -5.87
C SER A 123 -0.39 -5.15 -5.27
N ARG A 124 0.91 -5.45 -5.26
CA ARG A 124 1.99 -4.63 -4.65
C ARG A 124 1.84 -4.38 -3.14
N LEU A 125 1.09 -5.20 -2.44
CA LEU A 125 0.90 -5.17 -0.97
C LEU A 125 1.98 -6.02 -0.28
N TYR A 126 3.24 -5.61 -0.46
CA TYR A 126 4.40 -6.38 -0.01
C TYR A 126 4.54 -6.44 1.52
N LYS A 127 4.11 -5.40 2.24
CA LYS A 127 4.20 -5.34 3.71
C LYS A 127 3.29 -6.39 4.34
N GLU A 128 2.06 -6.44 3.88
CA GLU A 128 1.03 -7.39 4.30
C GLU A 128 1.45 -8.81 3.93
N ALA A 129 1.97 -9.02 2.73
CA ALA A 129 2.51 -10.30 2.28
C ALA A 129 3.65 -10.79 3.19
N TYR A 130 4.60 -9.92 3.51
CA TYR A 130 5.73 -10.23 4.38
C TYR A 130 5.28 -10.59 5.80
N ILE A 131 4.37 -9.79 6.39
CA ILE A 131 3.81 -10.06 7.72
C ILE A 131 3.09 -11.42 7.72
N LEU A 132 2.29 -11.70 6.69
CA LEU A 132 1.60 -12.99 6.56
C LEU A 132 2.60 -14.16 6.54
N CYS A 133 3.66 -14.08 5.73
CA CYS A 133 4.71 -15.09 5.69
C CYS A 133 5.38 -15.29 7.07
N ARG A 134 5.70 -14.20 7.78
CA ARG A 134 6.32 -14.25 9.11
C ARG A 134 5.40 -14.87 10.16
N THR A 135 4.10 -14.52 10.16
CA THR A 135 3.12 -15.07 11.10
C THR A 135 2.87 -16.56 10.90
N ARG A 136 3.08 -17.08 9.68
CA ARG A 136 2.92 -18.50 9.35
C ARG A 136 4.24 -19.28 9.31
N HIS A 137 5.34 -18.67 9.76
CA HIS A 137 6.68 -19.27 9.79
C HIS A 137 7.17 -19.78 8.42
N MET A 138 6.82 -19.07 7.34
CA MET A 138 7.20 -19.42 5.97
C MET A 138 8.46 -18.67 5.53
N GLU A 139 9.60 -19.01 6.12
CA GLU A 139 10.87 -18.25 5.98
C GLU A 139 11.35 -18.15 4.51
N SER A 140 11.27 -19.26 3.76
CA SER A 140 11.67 -19.26 2.35
C SER A 140 10.78 -18.37 1.46
N ILE A 141 9.49 -18.24 1.78
CA ILE A 141 8.58 -17.37 1.00
C ILE A 141 8.72 -15.93 1.49
N ALA A 142 9.00 -15.73 2.78
CA ALA A 142 9.26 -14.40 3.33
C ALA A 142 10.50 -13.76 2.68
N SER A 143 11.58 -14.51 2.48
CA SER A 143 12.78 -14.01 1.79
C SER A 143 12.51 -13.70 0.32
N GLU A 144 11.79 -14.56 -0.40
CA GLU A 144 11.40 -14.30 -1.79
C GLU A 144 10.51 -13.05 -1.91
N THR A 145 9.53 -12.91 -1.01
CA THR A 145 8.64 -11.74 -0.95
C THR A 145 9.44 -10.46 -0.70
N LEU A 146 10.41 -10.53 0.20
CA LEU A 146 11.28 -9.40 0.56
C LEU A 146 12.21 -9.01 -0.60
N HIS A 147 12.71 -9.99 -1.37
CA HIS A 147 13.44 -9.74 -2.62
C HIS A 147 12.57 -9.01 -3.65
N LYS A 148 11.35 -9.51 -3.91
CA LYS A 148 10.41 -8.86 -4.84
C LYS A 148 10.05 -7.45 -4.40
N TRP A 149 9.88 -7.24 -3.08
CA TRP A 149 9.63 -5.92 -2.51
C TRP A 149 10.83 -4.98 -2.72
N ALA A 150 12.05 -5.46 -2.53
CA ALA A 150 13.26 -4.68 -2.75
C ALA A 150 13.42 -4.26 -4.23
N GLU A 151 13.12 -5.17 -5.16
CA GLU A 151 13.14 -4.87 -6.61
C GLU A 151 12.09 -3.82 -7.00
N ASP A 152 10.87 -3.90 -6.48
CA ASP A 152 9.83 -2.89 -6.74
C ASP A 152 10.21 -1.53 -6.12
N CYS A 153 10.78 -1.52 -4.91
CA CYS A 153 11.31 -0.30 -4.28
C CYS A 153 12.46 0.31 -5.10
N PHE A 154 13.33 -0.53 -5.67
CA PHE A 154 14.41 -0.08 -6.54
C PHE A 154 13.87 0.58 -7.82
N ARG A 155 12.86 -0.02 -8.45
CA ARG A 155 12.22 0.53 -9.67
C ARG A 155 11.45 1.83 -9.41
N THR A 156 10.82 1.95 -8.25
CA THR A 156 10.08 3.17 -7.84
C THR A 156 10.99 4.29 -7.33
N GLY A 157 12.29 4.04 -7.16
CA GLY A 157 13.27 5.02 -6.68
C GLY A 157 13.35 5.17 -5.17
N SER A 158 12.69 4.29 -4.40
CA SER A 158 12.75 4.26 -2.94
C SER A 158 13.98 3.48 -2.45
N TRP A 159 15.16 4.08 -2.64
CA TRP A 159 16.46 3.44 -2.36
C TRP A 159 16.62 3.01 -0.89
N THR A 160 16.15 3.83 0.05
CA THR A 160 16.26 3.54 1.49
C THR A 160 15.48 2.29 1.88
N LEU A 161 14.26 2.15 1.37
CA LEU A 161 13.42 0.99 1.68
C LEU A 161 13.95 -0.28 1.01
N ALA A 162 14.42 -0.18 -0.24
CA ALA A 162 15.09 -1.28 -0.92
C ALA A 162 16.30 -1.78 -0.13
N ALA A 163 17.15 -0.87 0.36
CA ALA A 163 18.30 -1.23 1.18
C ALA A 163 17.93 -1.91 2.49
N ILE A 164 16.89 -1.42 3.19
CA ILE A 164 16.37 -2.08 4.41
C ILE A 164 15.94 -3.52 4.10
N CYS A 165 15.29 -3.76 2.96
CA CYS A 165 14.91 -5.11 2.55
C CYS A 165 16.14 -6.02 2.35
N TYR A 166 17.20 -5.54 1.66
CA TYR A 166 18.43 -6.32 1.47
C TYR A 166 19.21 -6.56 2.77
N ILE A 167 19.23 -5.58 3.68
CA ILE A 167 19.81 -5.77 5.03
C ILE A 167 19.06 -6.86 5.78
N ALA A 168 17.72 -6.86 5.74
CA ALA A 168 16.90 -7.87 6.37
C ALA A 168 17.04 -9.26 5.73
N LEU A 169 17.49 -9.34 4.47
CA LEU A 169 17.89 -10.60 3.80
C LEU A 169 19.32 -11.05 4.16
N GLY A 170 20.11 -10.20 4.80
CA GLY A 170 21.53 -10.45 5.11
C GLY A 170 22.49 -10.12 3.96
N ASP A 171 22.00 -9.56 2.84
CA ASP A 171 22.84 -9.14 1.71
C ASP A 171 23.28 -7.68 1.89
N LEU A 172 24.31 -7.50 2.73
CA LEU A 172 24.89 -6.19 3.02
C LEU A 172 25.57 -5.56 1.78
N SER A 173 26.05 -6.40 0.86
CA SER A 173 26.73 -5.94 -0.34
C SER A 173 25.76 -5.19 -1.26
N GLN A 174 24.61 -5.80 -1.56
CA GLN A 174 23.59 -5.17 -2.39
C GLN A 174 22.97 -3.96 -1.70
N ALA A 175 22.74 -4.03 -0.39
CA ALA A 175 22.25 -2.89 0.38
C ALA A 175 23.17 -1.65 0.24
N ALA A 176 24.48 -1.83 0.38
CA ALA A 176 25.45 -0.75 0.25
C ALA A 176 25.45 -0.17 -1.19
N THR A 177 25.37 -1.02 -2.22
CA THR A 177 25.33 -0.54 -3.62
C THR A 177 24.09 0.29 -3.93
N ILE A 178 22.94 -0.08 -3.38
CA ILE A 178 21.67 0.62 -3.62
C ILE A 178 21.65 1.95 -2.86
N LEU A 179 22.12 1.99 -1.62
CA LEU A 179 22.28 3.24 -0.88
C LEU A 179 23.31 4.17 -1.52
N GLY A 180 24.39 3.63 -2.09
CA GLY A 180 25.40 4.37 -2.83
C GLY A 180 24.87 5.13 -4.05
N LYS A 181 23.73 4.71 -4.60
CA LYS A 181 23.03 5.42 -5.69
C LYS A 181 22.23 6.62 -5.22
N SER A 182 21.96 6.74 -3.91
CA SER A 182 21.27 7.89 -3.35
C SER A 182 22.11 9.16 -3.45
N GLN A 183 21.44 10.31 -3.62
CA GLN A 183 22.07 11.64 -3.59
C GLN A 183 22.12 12.23 -2.16
N ASN A 184 21.58 11.54 -1.17
CA ASN A 184 21.58 12.03 0.21
C ASN A 184 22.90 11.68 0.91
N GLN A 185 23.57 12.69 1.45
CA GLN A 185 24.81 12.55 2.21
C GLN A 185 24.68 11.57 3.39
N ALA A 186 23.53 11.53 4.08
CA ALA A 186 23.30 10.61 5.19
C ALA A 186 23.23 9.15 4.71
N CYS A 187 22.55 8.90 3.59
CA CYS A 187 22.47 7.56 2.97
C CYS A 187 23.85 7.09 2.48
N LEU A 188 24.67 7.98 1.94
CA LEU A 188 26.04 7.66 1.52
C LEU A 188 26.95 7.32 2.71
N CYS A 189 26.81 8.02 3.84
CA CYS A 189 27.56 7.67 5.07
C CYS A 189 27.18 6.26 5.54
N LEU A 190 25.88 5.99 5.64
CA LEU A 190 25.38 4.67 6.04
C LEU A 190 25.83 3.58 5.06
N ALA A 191 25.86 3.86 3.76
CA ALA A 191 26.36 2.92 2.75
C ALA A 191 27.84 2.57 2.94
N ALA A 192 28.69 3.57 3.24
CA ALA A 192 30.11 3.37 3.52
C ALA A 192 30.31 2.54 4.79
N ASP A 193 29.56 2.82 5.85
CA ASP A 193 29.63 2.05 7.10
C ASP A 193 29.19 0.59 6.90
N ILE A 194 28.09 0.36 6.16
CA ILE A 194 27.64 -1.00 5.81
C ILE A 194 28.69 -1.72 4.96
N ALA A 195 29.31 -1.04 3.99
CA ALA A 195 30.35 -1.64 3.14
C ALA A 195 31.60 -2.04 3.93
N LYS A 196 32.03 -1.21 4.91
CA LYS A 196 33.12 -1.54 5.83
C LYS A 196 32.80 -2.77 6.68
N VAL A 197 31.59 -2.83 7.23
CA VAL A 197 31.13 -3.99 8.03
C VAL A 197 31.07 -5.27 7.18
N ALA A 198 30.69 -5.16 5.91
CA ALA A 198 30.68 -6.27 4.97
C ALA A 198 32.07 -6.67 4.44
N GLY A 199 33.14 -5.94 4.78
CA GLY A 199 34.51 -6.21 4.35
C GLY A 199 34.88 -5.68 2.96
N TYR A 200 34.03 -4.88 2.32
CA TYR A 200 34.28 -4.28 1.00
C TYR A 200 34.88 -2.88 1.12
N ASN A 201 36.11 -2.80 1.60
CA ASN A 201 36.78 -1.52 1.90
C ASN A 201 36.99 -0.64 0.66
N THR A 202 37.30 -1.23 -0.50
CA THR A 202 37.47 -0.48 -1.76
C THR A 202 36.17 0.18 -2.23
N PHE A 203 35.03 -0.46 -1.97
CA PHE A 203 33.72 0.11 -2.28
C PHE A 203 33.32 1.21 -1.28
N ALA A 204 33.69 1.04 -0.02
CA ALA A 204 33.51 2.07 1.00
C ALA A 204 34.29 3.35 0.66
N ASP A 205 35.57 3.23 0.29
CA ASP A 205 36.43 4.37 -0.08
C ASP A 205 35.86 5.14 -1.29
N HIS A 206 35.35 4.42 -2.29
CA HIS A 206 34.70 5.02 -3.46
C HIS A 206 33.39 5.75 -3.10
N ILE A 207 32.59 5.23 -2.15
CA ILE A 207 31.40 5.92 -1.65
C ILE A 207 31.78 7.18 -0.86
N GLU A 208 32.84 7.12 -0.06
CA GLU A 208 33.35 8.28 0.67
C GLU A 208 33.86 9.38 -0.27
N GLU A 209 34.52 9.02 -1.36
CA GLU A 209 34.90 9.96 -2.40
C GLU A 209 33.68 10.60 -3.07
N ARG A 210 32.66 9.81 -3.42
CA ARG A 210 31.37 10.34 -3.92
C ARG A 210 30.68 11.27 -2.92
N LYS A 211 30.74 10.98 -1.62
CA LYS A 211 30.23 11.87 -0.57
C LYS A 211 30.92 13.24 -0.60
N LEU A 212 32.22 13.30 -0.86
CA LEU A 212 32.97 14.56 -0.98
C LEU A 212 32.54 15.37 -2.22
N GLN A 213 32.10 14.70 -3.29
CA GLN A 213 31.58 15.33 -4.52
C GLN A 213 30.13 15.80 -4.38
N VAL A 214 29.32 15.14 -3.54
CA VAL A 214 27.91 15.47 -3.26
C VAL A 214 27.78 16.62 -2.23
N LYS A 215 28.88 17.31 -1.89
CA LYS A 215 28.82 18.53 -1.07
C LYS A 215 27.65 19.41 -1.52
N PRO A 216 26.79 19.84 -0.59
CA PRO A 216 25.65 20.66 -0.95
C PRO A 216 26.20 21.86 -1.70
N LYS A 217 25.66 22.09 -2.90
CA LYS A 217 25.67 23.41 -3.50
C LYS A 217 24.98 24.27 -2.45
N LYS A 218 25.76 24.91 -1.56
CA LYS A 218 25.24 25.97 -0.69
C LYS A 218 24.66 26.94 -1.69
N MET A 219 23.34 26.93 -1.82
CA MET A 219 22.62 27.99 -2.48
C MET A 219 22.94 29.18 -1.57
N LYS A 220 23.93 30.00 -1.94
CA LYS A 220 24.15 31.29 -1.31
C LYS A 220 22.83 32.02 -1.49
N THR A 221 21.96 31.96 -0.49
CA THR A 221 20.72 32.73 -0.45
C THR A 221 21.14 34.20 -0.52
N GLU A 222 20.36 35.08 -1.16
CA GLU A 222 20.72 36.50 -1.33
C GLU A 222 21.15 37.18 -0.02
N THR A 223 20.69 36.66 1.12
CA THR A 223 21.10 37.03 2.48
C THR A 223 22.60 36.84 2.75
N ASP A 224 23.24 35.79 2.25
CA ASP A 224 24.67 35.53 2.45
C ASP A 224 25.55 36.48 1.62
N LYS A 225 25.06 36.94 0.46
CA LYS A 225 25.72 37.99 -0.32
C LYS A 225 25.57 39.36 0.35
N LEU A 226 24.38 39.65 0.89
CA LEU A 226 24.13 40.86 1.67
C LEU A 226 24.94 40.93 2.97
N LEU A 227 25.25 39.78 3.59
CA LEU A 227 26.11 39.69 4.78
C LEU A 227 27.60 39.87 4.46
N GLU A 228 28.05 39.52 3.25
CA GLU A 228 29.42 39.80 2.78
C GLU A 228 29.61 41.30 2.43
N ASP A 229 28.56 42.01 2.01
CA ASP A 229 28.57 43.44 1.67
C ASP A 229 28.35 44.39 2.87
N LEU A 230 28.02 43.87 4.05
CA LEU A 230 27.84 44.68 5.25
C LEU A 230 29.19 45.04 5.88
N PRO A 231 29.53 46.34 6.03
CA PRO A 231 30.81 46.75 6.59
C PRO A 231 30.96 46.24 8.02
N SER A 232 32.17 45.80 8.34
CA SER A 232 32.47 45.25 9.65
C SER A 232 32.24 46.30 10.74
N ARG A 233 31.90 45.85 11.96
CA ARG A 233 31.71 46.74 13.13
C ARG A 233 32.90 47.70 13.36
N MET A 234 34.10 47.32 12.92
CA MET A 234 35.32 48.13 13.02
C MET A 234 35.36 49.28 11.98
N GLU A 235 34.82 49.08 10.78
CA GLU A 235 34.72 50.13 9.74
C GLU A 235 33.66 51.18 10.09
N LEU A 236 32.54 50.76 10.70
CA LEU A 236 31.53 51.67 11.23
C LEU A 236 32.07 52.56 12.36
N LEU A 237 32.93 52.00 13.22
CA LEU A 237 33.59 52.76 14.29
C LEU A 237 34.60 53.78 13.74
N MET A 238 35.37 53.43 12.70
CA MET A 238 36.27 54.39 12.02
C MET A 238 35.50 55.52 11.34
N LYS A 239 34.32 55.24 10.77
CA LYS A 239 33.45 56.26 10.16
C LYS A 239 32.78 57.16 11.20
N SER A 240 32.49 56.64 12.41
CA SER A 240 32.00 57.45 13.54
C SER A 240 33.09 58.24 14.26
N GLY A 241 34.37 57.90 14.05
CA GLY A 241 35.53 58.59 14.64
C GLY A 241 36.03 59.79 13.83
N MET A 242 35.54 59.97 12.60
CA MET A 242 35.83 61.14 11.76
C MET A 242 34.53 61.92 11.51
N GLY A 243 34.10 62.68 12.54
CA GLY A 243 32.89 63.47 12.44
C GLY A 243 32.48 64.12 13.76
N VAL A 244 33.39 64.85 14.41
CA VAL A 244 33.00 65.91 15.33
C VAL A 244 33.22 67.21 14.60
N ASP A 245 32.13 67.81 14.12
CA ASP A 245 31.88 69.25 14.17
C ASP A 245 30.37 69.46 14.06
N THR A 246 29.73 69.67 15.22
CA THR A 246 28.47 70.41 15.38
C THR A 246 28.64 71.84 14.84
N PRO A 247 27.59 72.57 14.35
CA PRO A 247 26.35 72.84 15.09
C PRO A 247 25.11 72.97 14.14
N ALA A 248 23.89 73.32 14.50
CA ALA A 248 23.22 73.76 15.71
C ALA A 248 21.74 73.34 15.60
N LEU A 249 21.08 73.11 16.73
CA LEU A 249 19.62 73.12 16.81
C LEU A 249 19.10 74.49 16.37
N ASN A 250 18.13 74.50 15.45
CA ASN A 250 17.09 75.52 15.49
C ASN A 250 15.75 74.92 15.09
N ALA A 251 14.82 75.01 16.02
CA ALA A 251 13.43 74.66 15.86
C ALA A 251 12.76 75.60 14.84
N SER A 252 11.96 75.04 13.95
CA SER A 252 10.72 75.69 13.50
C SER A 252 9.74 74.62 13.08
N ALA A 253 8.68 74.52 13.86
CA ALA A 253 7.42 73.95 13.42
C ALA A 253 6.70 75.00 12.57
N SER A 254 6.31 74.62 11.35
CA SER A 254 5.25 75.22 10.53
C SER A 254 4.99 74.20 9.42
N GLU A 255 3.97 73.34 9.55
CA GLU A 255 2.60 73.59 9.03
C GLU A 255 2.54 73.92 7.53
N ILE A 256 1.54 73.30 6.88
CA ILE A 256 0.91 73.55 5.57
C ILE A 256 1.40 72.61 4.45
N ASN A 257 0.67 71.52 4.17
CA ASN A 257 -0.47 71.38 3.24
C ASN A 257 -0.09 71.56 1.76
N GLU A 258 -0.02 70.44 1.02
CA GLU A 258 -0.96 70.07 -0.06
C GLU A 258 -0.80 68.58 -0.40
#